data_AF-A0A7J6UVS3-F1
#
_entry.id   AF-A0A7J6UVS3-F1
#
_cell.length_a   1.000
_cell.length_b   1.000
_cell.length_c   1.000
_cell.angle_alpha   90.00
_cell.angle_beta   90.00
_cell.angle_gamma   90.00
#
_symmetry.space_group_name_H-M   'P 1'
#
loop_
_entity.id
_entity.type
_entity.pdbx_description
1 polymer ?
#
loop_
_entity_poly.entity_id
_entity_poly.type
_entity_poly.pdbx_seq_one_letter_code
_entity_poly.pdbx_strand_id
1 'polypeptide(L)'
;MFNNAEAVGILKRIGIGSRPKVAPKVTEVLWLPPEIDEIIANLDNSSLGNPGNGRAGLVFRNHTCAFLGSLSRGTGLVFNYIVECYAIVFAE
;
A
#
# COMPACT_ATOMS: atom_id res chain seq x y z
N MET A 1 7.78 -6.28 -6.52
CA MET A 1 8.35 -7.65 -6.54
C MET A 1 9.09 -7.83 -7.86
N PHE A 2 10.42 -7.65 -7.85
CA PHE A 2 11.27 -7.67 -9.04
C PHE A 2 11.88 -9.06 -9.26
N ASN A 3 11.08 -10.04 -9.62
CA ASN A 3 11.63 -11.31 -10.09
C ASN A 3 11.71 -11.24 -11.62
N ASN A 4 12.90 -11.03 -12.17
CA ASN A 4 13.13 -11.21 -13.60
C ASN A 4 13.19 -12.72 -13.94
N ALA A 5 13.03 -13.08 -15.21
CA ALA A 5 12.99 -14.48 -15.65
C ALA A 5 14.29 -15.24 -15.30
N GLU A 6 15.41 -14.53 -15.25
CA GLU A 6 16.73 -15.07 -14.93
C GLU A 6 16.83 -15.53 -13.46
N ALA A 7 16.36 -14.71 -12.51
CA ALA A 7 16.31 -15.08 -11.09
C ALA A 7 15.44 -16.31 -10.86
N VAL A 8 14.33 -16.44 -11.60
CA VAL A 8 13.48 -17.65 -11.56
C VAL A 8 14.24 -18.89 -12.09
N GLY A 9 15.09 -18.73 -13.11
CA GLY A 9 15.93 -19.80 -13.65
C GLY A 9 17.01 -20.27 -12.67
N ILE A 10 17.64 -19.36 -11.94
CA ILE A 10 18.63 -19.69 -10.90
C ILE A 10 17.97 -20.46 -9.76
N LEU A 11 16.83 -19.98 -9.25
CA LEU A 11 16.09 -20.62 -8.15
C LEU A 11 15.68 -22.06 -8.50
N LYS A 12 15.20 -22.29 -9.72
CA LYS A 12 14.87 -23.65 -10.20
C LYS A 12 16.07 -24.59 -10.19
N ARG A 13 17.26 -24.11 -10.57
CA ARG A 13 18.50 -24.93 -10.63
C ARG A 13 19.00 -25.37 -9.26
N ILE A 14 18.78 -24.56 -8.22
CA ILE A 14 19.17 -24.89 -6.84
C ILE A 14 18.08 -25.65 -6.06
N GLY A 15 17.07 -26.18 -6.76
CA GLY A 15 15.98 -26.96 -6.16
C GLY A 15 14.92 -26.13 -5.43
N ILE A 16 14.98 -24.79 -5.53
CA ILE A 16 13.96 -23.90 -4.99
C ILE A 16 12.84 -23.78 -6.02
N GLY A 17 11.82 -24.63 -5.89
CA GLY A 17 10.65 -24.60 -6.75
C GLY A 17 9.95 -23.25 -6.72
N SER A 18 9.48 -22.78 -7.89
CA SER A 18 8.59 -21.63 -7.97
C SER A 18 7.30 -21.97 -7.23
N ARG A 19 7.04 -21.33 -6.08
CA ARG A 19 5.73 -21.44 -5.42
C ARG A 19 4.66 -20.93 -6.41
N PRO A 20 3.66 -21.75 -6.79
CA PRO A 20 2.54 -21.24 -7.55
C PRO A 20 1.95 -20.07 -6.78
N LYS A 21 1.82 -18.91 -7.41
CA LYS A 21 1.05 -17.82 -6.81
C LYS A 21 -0.38 -18.33 -6.74
N VAL A 22 -0.91 -18.52 -5.54
CA VAL A 22 -2.35 -18.73 -5.35
C VAL A 22 -3.01 -17.52 -6.00
N ALA A 23 -3.87 -17.77 -6.99
CA ALA A 23 -4.64 -16.69 -7.61
C ALA A 23 -5.36 -15.92 -6.48
N PRO A 24 -5.29 -14.58 -6.47
CA PRO A 24 -5.97 -13.81 -5.43
C PRO A 24 -7.45 -14.20 -5.45
N LYS A 25 -7.95 -14.67 -4.30
CA LYS A 25 -9.39 -14.87 -4.12
C LYS A 25 -10.01 -13.47 -4.07
N VAL A 26 -10.91 -13.17 -5.01
CA VAL A 26 -11.73 -11.97 -4.93
C VAL A 26 -12.76 -12.21 -3.83
N THR A 27 -12.61 -11.49 -2.73
CA THR A 27 -13.58 -11.48 -1.64
C THR A 27 -14.38 -10.19 -1.77
N GLU A 28 -15.70 -10.28 -1.69
CA GLU A 28 -16.54 -9.09 -1.58
C GLU A 28 -16.27 -8.41 -0.25
N VAL A 29 -15.95 -7.12 -0.32
CA VAL A 29 -15.77 -6.27 0.85
C VAL A 29 -16.88 -5.23 0.81
N LEU A 30 -17.74 -5.25 1.82
CA LEU A 30 -18.72 -4.18 2.01
C LEU A 30 -17.99 -2.97 2.60
N TRP A 31 -17.94 -1.87 1.85
CA TRP A 31 -17.43 -0.60 2.36
C TRP A 31 -18.62 0.29 2.72
N LEU A 32 -18.76 0.58 4.01
CA LEU A 32 -19.80 1.47 4.51
C LEU A 32 -19.27 2.92 4.55
N PRO A 33 -20.07 3.92 4.15
CA PRO A 33 -19.71 5.31 4.36
C PRO A 33 -19.55 5.63 5.86
N PRO A 34 -18.73 6.64 6.21
CA PRO A 34 -18.69 7.15 7.57
C PRO A 34 -20.01 7.86 7.93
N GLU A 35 -20.26 8.08 9.22
CA GLU A 35 -21.49 8.74 9.68
C GLU A 35 -21.53 10.24 9.33
N ILE A 36 -22.69 10.87 9.47
CA ILE A 36 -22.82 12.33 9.27
C ILE A 36 -21.84 13.05 10.21
N ASP A 37 -21.18 14.09 9.69
CA ASP A 37 -20.11 14.86 10.33
C ASP A 37 -18.78 14.10 10.58
N GLU A 38 -18.66 12.86 10.08
CA GLU A 38 -17.39 12.14 10.03
C GLU A 38 -16.68 12.30 8.68
N ILE A 39 -15.36 12.29 8.74
CA ILE A 39 -14.47 12.23 7.58
C ILE A 39 -13.61 10.98 7.72
N ILE A 40 -13.57 10.16 6.67
CA ILE A 40 -12.66 9.03 6.59
C ILE A 40 -11.41 9.41 5.78
N ALA A 41 -10.24 9.08 6.31
CA ALA A 41 -8.97 9.19 5.61
C ALA A 41 -8.53 7.81 5.11
N ASN A 42 -8.52 7.61 3.80
CA ASN A 42 -7.98 6.39 3.19
C ASN A 42 -6.51 6.60 2.85
N LEU A 43 -5.64 5.90 3.57
CA LEU A 43 -4.18 5.99 3.49
C LEU A 43 -3.63 4.85 2.63
N ASP A 44 -2.61 5.13 1.84
CA ASP A 44 -1.78 4.12 1.18
C ASP A 44 -0.31 4.57 1.18
N ASN A 45 0.60 3.60 1.20
CA ASN A 45 2.03 3.86 1.14
C ASN A 45 2.69 3.13 -0.03
N SER A 46 3.85 3.65 -0.42
CA SER A 46 4.72 3.01 -1.37
C SER A 46 6.15 3.13 -0.90
N SER A 47 6.89 2.03 -0.87
CA SER A 47 8.33 2.02 -0.58
C SER A 47 9.07 1.21 -1.64
N LEU A 48 10.07 1.84 -2.28
CA LEU A 48 10.96 1.19 -3.23
C LEU A 48 12.14 0.52 -2.49
N GLY A 49 11.84 -0.53 -1.72
CA GLY A 49 12.80 -1.25 -0.89
C GLY A 49 12.37 -1.30 0.58
N ASN A 50 13.19 -1.93 1.42
CA ASN A 50 12.97 -1.94 2.87
C ASN A 50 14.32 -2.05 3.63
N PRO A 51 15.04 -0.93 3.86
CA PRO A 51 14.62 0.46 3.62
C PRO A 51 14.70 0.86 2.14
N GLY A 52 13.92 1.86 1.75
CA GLY A 52 13.79 2.33 0.38
C GLY A 52 13.20 3.72 0.30
N ASN A 53 13.21 4.33 -0.89
CA ASN A 53 12.54 5.62 -1.08
C ASN A 53 11.03 5.44 -0.89
N GLY A 54 10.49 6.05 0.16
CA GLY A 54 9.11 5.97 0.58
C GLY A 54 8.26 7.18 0.17
N ARG A 55 6.97 6.93 -0.01
CA ARG A 55 5.91 7.90 -0.26
C ARG A 55 4.64 7.47 0.46
N ALA A 56 3.96 8.42 1.08
CA ALA A 56 2.63 8.22 1.63
C ALA A 56 1.62 9.06 0.83
N GLY A 57 0.42 8.52 0.66
CA GLY A 57 -0.70 9.20 0.03
C GLY A 57 -1.97 8.98 0.84
N LEU A 58 -2.87 9.95 0.81
CA LEU A 58 -4.15 9.85 1.48
C LEU A 58 -5.26 10.60 0.75
N VAL A 59 -6.48 10.11 0.94
CA VAL A 59 -7.71 10.68 0.38
C VAL A 59 -8.74 10.82 1.49
N PHE A 60 -9.29 12.03 1.62
CA PHE A 60 -10.38 12.32 2.55
C PHE A 60 -11.73 12.19 1.86
N ARG A 61 -12.69 11.56 2.54
CA ARG A 61 -14.07 11.39 2.07
C ARG A 61 -15.07 11.71 3.17
N ASN A 62 -16.21 12.30 2.81
CA ASN A 62 -17.32 12.54 3.74
C ASN A 62 -18.27 11.33 3.82
N HIS A 63 -19.36 11.49 4.59
CA HIS A 63 -20.46 10.54 4.77
C HIS A 63 -21.21 10.14 3.49
N THR A 64 -21.06 10.86 2.38
CA THR A 64 -21.61 10.44 1.07
C THR A 64 -20.56 9.81 0.17
N CYS A 65 -19.41 9.41 0.74
CA CYS A 65 -18.23 8.93 0.02
C CYS A 65 -17.63 9.98 -0.94
N ALA A 66 -18.07 11.23 -0.88
CA ALA A 66 -17.61 12.28 -1.78
C ALA A 66 -16.16 12.63 -1.43
N PHE A 67 -15.35 12.79 -2.48
CA PHE A 67 -13.96 13.24 -2.36
C PHE A 67 -13.92 14.67 -1.80
N LEU A 68 -13.20 14.85 -0.69
CA LEU A 68 -12.97 16.15 -0.07
C LEU A 68 -11.59 16.72 -0.41
N GLY A 69 -10.60 15.86 -0.60
CA GLY A 69 -9.22 16.26 -0.86
C GLY A 69 -8.25 15.10 -0.77
N SER A 70 -7.01 15.35 -1.16
CA SER A 70 -5.91 14.39 -1.05
C SER A 70 -4.60 15.06 -0.66
N LEU A 71 -3.72 14.28 -0.05
CA LEU A 71 -2.35 14.68 0.26
C LEU A 71 -1.40 13.58 -0.20
N SER A 72 -0.23 13.97 -0.73
CA SER A 72 0.86 13.05 -1.02
C SER A 72 2.18 13.65 -0.61
N ARG A 73 3.01 12.87 0.08
CA ARG A 73 4.29 13.32 0.62
C ARG A 73 5.36 12.24 0.53
N GLY A 74 6.54 12.63 0.08
CA GLY A 74 7.73 11.78 0.13
C GLY A 74 8.29 11.69 1.54
N THR A 75 8.66 10.49 1.97
CA THR A 75 9.23 10.23 3.31
C THR A 75 10.74 9.97 3.27
N GLY A 76 11.34 9.96 2.08
CA GLY A 76 12.78 9.72 1.90
C GLY A 76 13.17 8.25 2.03
N LEU A 77 14.43 7.96 2.36
CA LEU A 77 14.94 6.60 2.52
C LEU A 77 14.57 6.05 3.91
N VAL A 78 13.45 5.33 4.01
CA VAL A 78 12.96 4.77 5.29
C VAL A 78 12.44 3.35 5.11
N PHE A 79 12.20 2.64 6.23
CA PHE A 79 11.52 1.34 6.20
C PHE A 79 10.05 1.50 5.85
N ASN A 80 9.45 0.49 5.21
CA ASN A 80 8.05 0.51 4.79
C ASN A 80 7.10 0.78 5.97
N TYR A 81 7.36 0.19 7.13
CA TYR A 81 6.53 0.41 8.33
C TYR A 81 6.59 1.88 8.81
N ILE A 82 7.72 2.56 8.61
CA ILE A 82 7.87 3.98 8.99
C ILE A 82 7.05 4.86 8.03
N VAL A 83 6.97 4.48 6.74
CA VAL A 83 6.11 5.19 5.78
C VAL A 83 4.64 5.13 6.20
N GLU A 84 4.18 3.98 6.73
CA GLU A 84 2.83 3.83 7.27
C GLU A 84 2.59 4.77 8.46
N CYS A 85 3.54 4.83 9.40
CA CYS A 85 3.44 5.75 10.53
C CYS A 85 3.37 7.22 10.07
N TYR A 86 4.17 7.60 9.07
CA TYR A 86 4.09 8.94 8.50
C TYR A 86 2.77 9.22 7.79
N ALA A 87 2.17 8.24 7.13
CA ALA A 87 0.87 8.41 6.48
C ALA A 87 -0.20 8.83 7.50
N ILE A 88 -0.18 8.25 8.70
CA ILE A 88 -1.08 8.61 9.81
C ILE A 88 -0.79 10.04 10.29
N VAL A 89 0.48 10.38 10.53
CA VAL A 89 0.88 11.73 10.99
C VAL A 89 0.53 12.81 9.96
N PHE A 90 0.53 12.49 8.67
CA PHE A 90 0.15 13.44 7.62
C PHE A 90 -1.37 13.64 7.50
N ALA A 91 -2.18 12.80 8.15
CA ALA A 91 -3.63 12.92 8.17
C ALA A 91 -4.17 13.80 9.31
N GLU A 92 -3.34 14.15 10.30
CA GLU A 92 -3.61 15.19 11.31
C GLU A 92 -3.49 16.61 10.73
#